data_AF-A0A8C4RC20-F1
#
_entry.id   AF-A0A8C4RC20-F1
#
_cell.length_a   1.000
_cell.length_b   1.000
_cell.length_c   1.000
_cell.angle_alpha   90.00
_cell.angle_beta   90.00
_cell.angle_gamma   90.00
#
_symmetry.space_group_name_H-M   'P 1'
#
loop_
_entity.id
_entity.type
_entity.pdbx_description
1 polymer ?
#
loop_
_entity_poly.entity_id
_entity_poly.type
_entity_poly.pdbx_seq_one_letter_code
_entity_poly.pdbx_strand_id
1 'polypeptide(L)'
;MPSFESWVMSQLLYRFHGIVVQGFGRGSKQLGIPTANLPESVVDQLPERFPTGIYLGWANVGGGDVHKMVMSVGWNPFYNNTKKSMVGEVI
;
A
#
# COMPACT_ATOMS: atom_id res chain seq x y z
N MET A 1 -28.93 8.16 8.67
CA MET A 1 -27.66 7.45 8.94
C MET A 1 -27.33 6.63 7.70
N PRO A 2 -26.08 6.60 7.21
CA PRO A 2 -25.72 5.70 6.11
C PRO A 2 -26.00 4.25 6.52
N SER A 3 -26.39 3.40 5.58
CA SER A 3 -26.47 1.95 5.83
C SER A 3 -25.09 1.41 6.22
N PHE A 4 -25.05 0.31 6.99
CA PHE A 4 -23.79 -0.37 7.32
C PHE A 4 -22.96 -0.66 6.06
N GLU A 5 -23.62 -1.07 4.96
CA GLU A 5 -22.95 -1.28 3.68
C GLU A 5 -22.40 0.02 3.07
N SER A 6 -23.13 1.13 3.13
CA SER A 6 -22.65 2.42 2.63
C SER A 6 -21.44 2.91 3.44
N TRP A 7 -21.42 2.66 4.75
CA TRP A 7 -20.28 2.96 5.62
C TRP A 7 -19.08 2.07 5.29
N VAL A 8 -19.28 0.77 5.12
CA VAL A 8 -18.24 -0.19 4.71
C VAL A 8 -17.66 0.19 3.34
N MET A 9 -18.51 0.49 2.34
CA MET A 9 -18.07 0.88 1.00
C MET A 9 -17.31 2.22 0.97
N SER A 10 -17.67 3.17 1.84
CA SER A 10 -16.93 4.44 1.96
C SER A 10 -15.49 4.29 2.48
N GLN A 11 -15.17 3.14 3.07
CA GLN A 11 -13.85 2.80 3.63
C GLN A 11 -13.03 1.85 2.72
N LEU A 12 -13.53 1.46 1.55
CA LEU A 12 -12.91 0.37 0.76
C LEU A 12 -12.15 0.82 -0.48
N LEU A 13 -12.30 2.08 -0.91
CA LEU A 13 -11.58 2.61 -2.07
C LEU A 13 -10.63 3.73 -1.66
N TYR A 14 -9.34 3.42 -1.60
CA TYR A 14 -8.29 4.40 -1.41
C TYR A 14 -7.45 4.53 -2.68
N ARG A 15 -7.20 5.78 -3.08
CA ARG A 15 -6.32 6.10 -4.20
C ARG A 15 -5.11 6.87 -3.67
N PHE A 16 -3.93 6.38 -4.03
CA PHE A 16 -2.66 7.04 -3.74
C PHE A 16 -1.77 6.92 -4.97
N HIS A 17 -0.83 7.86 -5.11
CA HIS A 17 0.22 7.81 -6.13
C HIS A 17 1.54 8.24 -5.50
N GLY A 18 2.64 7.74 -6.04
CA GLY A 18 3.97 8.04 -5.52
C GLY A 18 5.05 7.50 -6.43
N ILE A 19 6.26 8.03 -6.27
CA ILE A 19 7.45 7.50 -6.94
C ILE A 19 7.84 6.21 -6.22
N VAL A 20 8.03 5.12 -6.96
CA VAL A 20 8.52 3.86 -6.39
C VAL A 20 9.91 4.09 -5.82
N VAL A 21 10.12 3.74 -4.55
CA VAL A 21 11.40 3.85 -3.87
C VAL A 21 12.01 2.49 -3.55
N GLN A 22 13.33 2.47 -3.42
CA GLN A 22 14.06 1.27 -3.05
C GLN A 22 13.80 0.92 -1.58
N GLY A 23 13.40 -0.32 -1.32
CA GLY A 23 13.28 -0.86 0.03
C GLY A 23 14.57 -1.49 0.55
N PHE A 24 14.49 -2.18 1.68
CA PHE A 24 15.63 -2.79 2.37
C PHE A 24 16.17 -4.09 1.72
N GLY A 25 15.71 -4.43 0.52
CA GLY A 25 16.29 -5.51 -0.30
C GLY A 25 16.11 -6.94 0.21
N ARG A 26 15.18 -7.19 1.15
CA ARG A 26 14.91 -8.54 1.69
C ARG A 26 13.99 -9.37 0.78
N GLY A 27 12.77 -8.87 0.52
CA GLY A 27 11.71 -9.65 -0.13
C GLY A 27 12.00 -10.04 -1.59
N SER A 28 12.32 -9.06 -2.44
CA SER A 28 12.45 -9.31 -3.90
C SER A 28 13.66 -10.15 -4.28
N LYS A 29 14.78 -10.02 -3.56
CA LYS A 29 16.00 -10.80 -3.81
C LYS A 29 15.89 -12.25 -3.34
N GLN A 30 15.09 -12.53 -2.31
CA GLN A 30 15.00 -13.86 -1.71
C GLN A 30 13.86 -14.71 -2.29
N LEU A 31 12.75 -14.07 -2.67
CA LEU A 31 11.54 -14.76 -3.11
C LEU A 31 11.29 -14.68 -4.62
N GLY A 32 12.06 -13.86 -5.34
CA GLY A 32 11.83 -13.62 -6.77
C GLY A 32 10.57 -12.81 -7.08
N ILE A 33 9.96 -12.21 -6.05
CA ILE A 33 8.72 -11.44 -6.15
C ILE A 33 9.06 -9.95 -6.12
N PRO A 34 9.03 -9.23 -7.26
CA PRO A 34 9.37 -7.81 -7.29
C PRO A 34 8.31 -6.99 -6.57
N THR A 35 8.72 -6.27 -5.51
CA THR A 35 7.84 -5.39 -4.75
C THR A 35 8.25 -3.92 -4.86
N ALA A 36 7.26 -3.05 -4.99
CA ALA A 36 7.41 -1.61 -5.08
C ALA A 36 7.07 -0.96 -3.73
N ASN A 37 8.00 -0.18 -3.17
CA ASN A 37 7.76 0.55 -1.92
C ASN A 37 7.26 1.95 -2.26
N LEU A 38 6.33 2.46 -1.46
CA LEU A 38 5.90 3.87 -1.52
C LEU A 38 6.64 4.70 -0.48
N PRO A 39 6.94 5.98 -0.78
CA PRO A 39 7.66 6.85 0.12
C PRO A 39 6.79 7.22 1.32
N GLU A 40 7.45 7.55 2.43
CA GLU A 40 6.81 7.91 3.70
C GLU A 40 5.80 9.04 3.54
N SER A 41 6.08 10.02 2.68
CA SER A 41 5.17 11.13 2.36
C SER A 41 3.82 10.71 1.79
N VAL A 42 3.72 9.53 1.17
CA VAL A 42 2.46 8.96 0.69
C VAL A 42 1.76 8.19 1.82
N VAL A 43 2.54 7.51 2.66
CA VAL A 43 2.01 6.77 3.82
C VAL A 43 1.42 7.70 4.86
N ASP A 44 2.04 8.87 5.08
CA ASP A 44 1.57 9.90 6.00
C ASP A 44 0.23 10.52 5.58
N GLN A 45 -0.22 10.31 4.34
CA GLN A 45 -1.53 10.74 3.85
C GLN A 45 -2.65 9.74 4.16
N LEU A 46 -2.31 8.54 4.66
CA LEU A 46 -3.33 7.58 5.08
C LEU A 46 -4.11 8.13 6.28
N PRO A 47 -5.41 7.79 6.40
CA PRO A 47 -6.15 8.00 7.62
C PRO A 47 -5.39 7.46 8.84
N GLU A 48 -5.42 8.19 9.96
CA GLU A 48 -4.72 7.80 11.19
C GLU A 48 -5.03 6.35 11.59
N ARG A 49 -6.31 5.96 11.49
CA ARG A 49 -6.82 4.63 11.81
C ARG A 49 -6.88 3.67 10.62
N PHE A 50 -6.13 3.93 9.55
CA PHE A 50 -6.06 3.01 8.40
C PHE A 50 -5.57 1.62 8.88
N PRO A 51 -6.32 0.54 8.66
CA PRO A 51 -5.94 -0.77 9.20
C PRO A 51 -4.63 -1.28 8.59
N THR A 52 -3.87 -2.07 9.35
CA THR A 52 -2.78 -2.86 8.76
C THR A 52 -3.35 -4.12 8.13
N GLY A 53 -2.76 -4.60 7.05
CA GLY A 53 -3.23 -5.81 6.39
C GLY A 53 -2.77 -5.93 4.95
N ILE A 54 -3.37 -6.89 4.25
CA ILE A 54 -3.21 -7.10 2.82
C ILE A 54 -4.47 -6.60 2.11
N TYR A 55 -4.26 -5.79 1.09
CA TYR A 55 -5.30 -5.14 0.31
C TYR A 55 -5.19 -5.60 -1.14
N LEU A 56 -6.35 -5.77 -1.79
CA LEU A 56 -6.46 -6.03 -3.21
C LEU A 56 -6.83 -4.75 -3.93
N GLY A 57 -6.29 -4.54 -5.12
CA GLY A 57 -6.60 -3.36 -5.90
C GLY A 57 -6.04 -3.41 -7.31
N TRP A 58 -5.90 -2.22 -7.86
CA TRP A 58 -5.39 -1.97 -9.20
C TRP A 58 -4.23 -0.99 -9.14
N ALA A 59 -3.22 -1.22 -9.95
CA ALA A 59 -2.04 -0.36 -10.04
C ALA A 59 -1.73 -0.04 -11.50
N ASN A 60 -1.16 1.15 -11.69
CA ASN A 60 -0.60 1.59 -12.96
C ASN A 60 0.79 2.13 -12.70
N VAL A 61 1.75 1.78 -13.56
CA VAL A 61 3.13 2.23 -13.46
C VAL A 61 3.48 3.00 -14.72
N GLY A 62 3.98 4.24 -14.57
CA GLY A 62 4.49 5.04 -15.68
C GLY A 62 3.46 5.42 -16.76
N GLY A 63 2.15 5.38 -16.46
CA GLY A 63 1.11 5.66 -17.45
C GLY A 63 0.85 4.50 -18.42
N GLY A 64 1.33 3.28 -18.12
CA GLY A 64 1.09 2.09 -18.93
C GLY A 64 -0.32 1.50 -18.74
N ASP A 65 -0.42 0.18 -18.79
CA ASP A 65 -1.68 -0.53 -18.53
C ASP A 65 -2.02 -0.59 -17.03
N VAL A 66 -3.29 -0.85 -16.75
CA VAL A 66 -3.78 -1.07 -15.38
C VAL A 66 -3.76 -2.56 -15.08
N HIS A 67 -3.07 -2.94 -14.01
CA HIS A 67 -2.86 -4.31 -13.59
C HIS A 67 -3.47 -4.56 -12.22
N LYS A 68 -3.75 -5.83 -11.92
CA LYS A 68 -4.16 -6.23 -10.57
C LYS A 68 -2.97 -6.08 -9.63
N MET A 69 -3.24 -5.80 -8.37
CA MET A 69 -2.20 -5.57 -7.38
C MET A 69 -2.63 -6.05 -6.00
N VAL A 70 -1.65 -6.52 -5.23
CA VAL A 70 -1.74 -6.68 -3.78
C VAL A 70 -0.90 -5.60 -3.10
N MET A 71 -1.40 -5.05 -2.01
CA MET A 71 -0.70 -4.05 -1.20
C MET A 71 -0.62 -4.51 0.24
N SER A 72 0.58 -4.55 0.78
CA SER A 72 0.82 -4.74 2.20
C SER A 72 0.94 -3.39 2.90
N VAL A 73 0.13 -3.18 3.94
CA VAL A 73 0.23 -2.03 4.84
C VAL A 73 0.57 -2.53 6.25
N GLY A 74 1.72 -2.11 6.78
CA GLY A 74 2.23 -2.60 8.05
C GLY A 74 3.08 -1.58 8.79
N TRP A 75 3.30 -1.80 10.08
CA TRP A 75 4.17 -0.95 10.90
C TRP A 75 5.65 -1.12 10.52
N ASN A 76 6.38 -0.01 10.48
CA ASN A 76 7.80 -0.01 10.19
C ASN A 76 8.63 -0.09 11.50
N PRO A 77 9.34 -1.21 11.77
CA PRO A 77 10.11 -1.38 13.00
C PRO A 77 11.28 -0.40 13.12
N PHE A 78 11.82 0.12 12.00
CA PHE A 78 12.91 1.10 12.02
C PHE A 78 12.49 2.44 12.64
N TYR A 79 11.19 2.72 12.69
CA TYR A 79 10.62 3.91 13.31
C TYR A 79 9.87 3.57 14.61
N ASN A 80 10.31 2.55 15.35
CA ASN A 80 9.66 2.12 16.60
C ASN A 80 8.16 1.84 16.44
N ASN A 81 7.74 1.37 15.26
CA ASN A 81 6.32 1.15 14.91
C ASN A 81 5.43 2.40 15.08
N THR A 82 6.00 3.60 14.99
CA THR A 82 5.23 4.86 15.02
C THR A 82 4.74 5.26 13.63
N LYS A 83 5.36 4.70 12.57
CA LYS A 83 5.00 4.94 11.17
C LYS A 83 4.65 3.65 10.46
N LYS A 84 3.64 3.72 9.59
CA LYS A 84 3.29 2.62 8.69
C LYS A 84 4.24 2.60 7.49
N SER A 85 4.15 1.56 6.68
CA SER A 85 4.83 1.36 5.42
C SER A 85 3.84 0.75 4.43
N MET A 86 4.04 1.02 3.15
CA MET A 86 3.23 0.47 2.06
C MET A 86 4.12 -0.16 1.01
N VAL A 87 3.87 -1.45 0.74
CA VAL A 87 4.63 -2.26 -0.22
C VAL A 87 3.66 -2.98 -1.15
N GLY A 88 3.72 -2.67 -2.43
CA GLY A 88 2.85 -3.24 -3.46
C GLY A 88 3.55 -4.26 -4.35
N GLU A 89 2.77 -5.21 -4.86
CA GLU A 89 3.17 -6.16 -5.90
C GLU A 89 2.11 -6.11 -7.00
N VAL A 90 2.56 -6.01 -8.25
CA VAL A 90 1.70 -6.01 -9.43
C VAL A 90 1.64 -7.44 -10.00
N ILE A 91 0.43 -7.90 -10.30
CA ILE A 91 0.11 -9.24 -10.81
C ILE A 91 -0.20 -9.17 -12.31
#